data_AF-A0A925MAG5-F1
#
_entry.id   AF-A0A925MAG5-F1
#
_cell.length_a   1.000
_cell.length_b   1.000
_cell.length_c   1.000
_cell.angle_alpha   90.00
_cell.angle_beta   90.00
_cell.angle_gamma   90.00
#
_symmetry.space_group_name_H-M   'P 1'
#
loop_
_entity.id
_entity.type
_entity.pdbx_description
1 polymer ?
#
loop_
_entity_poly.entity_id
_entity_poly.type
_entity_poly.pdbx_seq_one_letter_code
_entity_poly.pdbx_strand_id
1 'polypeptide(L)'
;MSTRTYAPAIRYYGVGIYMYQGSARAWDSAGAIGVISHPVAVAPPFAVESVFMAAAGRPEVAWVALRSLPSSLTTWLNLPRFVRELTAVYAGEDELMTLRDLREALDAVVIVKLGHDSSPTATGVRVAKPS
;
A
#
# COMPACT_ATOMS: atom_id res chain seq x y z
N MET A 1 -9.67 -24.76 44.07
CA MET A 1 -9.93 -23.60 43.19
C MET A 1 -8.74 -23.48 42.25
N SER A 2 -8.90 -23.79 40.96
CA SER A 2 -7.83 -23.70 39.96
C SER A 2 -7.99 -22.41 39.17
N THR A 3 -7.01 -21.51 39.27
CA THR A 3 -6.94 -20.27 38.51
C THR A 3 -6.52 -20.60 37.07
N ARG A 4 -7.49 -20.63 36.15
CA ARG A 4 -7.19 -20.64 34.71
C ARG A 4 -6.58 -19.30 34.33
N THR A 5 -5.26 -19.28 34.15
CA THR A 5 -4.57 -18.19 33.47
C THR A 5 -4.94 -18.23 31.99
N TYR A 6 -5.88 -17.39 31.57
CA TYR A 6 -6.10 -17.11 30.15
C TYR A 6 -4.94 -16.26 29.65
N ALA A 7 -3.96 -16.86 29.00
CA ALA A 7 -3.11 -16.10 28.09
C ALA A 7 -3.98 -15.77 26.86
N PRO A 8 -4.29 -14.50 26.56
CA PRO A 8 -4.90 -14.18 25.28
C PRO A 8 -3.94 -14.67 24.20
N ALA A 9 -4.40 -15.58 23.34
CA ALA A 9 -3.66 -15.95 22.15
C ALA A 9 -3.61 -14.70 21.26
N ILE A 10 -2.49 -13.96 21.32
CA ILE A 10 -2.26 -12.81 20.46
C ILE A 10 -2.22 -13.34 19.03
N ARG A 11 -3.27 -13.03 18.26
CA ARG A 11 -3.34 -13.34 16.84
C ARG A 11 -2.85 -12.13 16.07
N TYR A 12 -1.77 -12.32 15.31
CA TYR A 12 -1.29 -11.32 14.37
C TYR A 12 -2.27 -11.21 13.20
N TYR A 13 -2.56 -9.98 12.78
CA TYR A 13 -3.38 -9.71 11.60
C TYR A 13 -2.59 -8.85 10.61
N GLY A 14 -2.32 -9.39 9.43
CA GLY A 14 -1.64 -8.67 8.36
C GLY A 14 -2.59 -7.69 7.68
N VAL A 15 -2.23 -6.40 7.62
CA VAL A 15 -3.01 -5.39 6.89
C VAL A 15 -2.12 -4.69 5.88
N GLY A 16 -2.46 -4.83 4.60
CA GLY A 16 -1.79 -4.12 3.51
C GLY A 16 -2.44 -2.76 3.29
N ILE A 17 -1.62 -1.71 3.10
CA ILE A 17 -2.09 -0.36 2.79
C ILE A 17 -1.62 -0.03 1.38
N TYR A 18 -2.57 0.34 0.53
CA TYR A 18 -2.32 0.68 -0.87
C TYR A 18 -2.92 2.03 -1.23
N MET A 19 -2.44 2.60 -2.32
CA MET A 19 -2.94 3.83 -2.91
C MET A 19 -3.50 3.54 -4.30
N TYR A 20 -4.67 4.08 -4.62
CA TYR A 20 -5.30 3.91 -5.93
C TYR A 20 -4.79 4.91 -6.98
N GLN A 21 -4.50 6.14 -6.58
CA GLN A 21 -3.80 7.16 -7.38
C GLN A 21 -3.26 8.25 -6.47
N GLY A 22 -2.42 9.14 -7.01
CA GLY A 22 -1.99 10.34 -6.31
C GLY A 22 -0.54 10.68 -6.58
N SER A 23 0.20 10.96 -5.52
CA SER A 23 1.64 11.20 -5.58
C SER A 23 2.36 10.55 -4.42
N ALA A 24 3.62 10.16 -4.65
CA ALA A 24 4.48 9.60 -3.64
C ALA A 24 5.91 10.13 -3.79
N ARG A 25 6.59 10.33 -2.65
CA ARG A 25 8.02 10.66 -2.63
C ARG A 25 8.84 9.37 -2.56
N ALA A 26 9.82 9.29 -3.43
CA ALA A 26 10.82 8.24 -3.44
C ALA A 26 12.10 8.80 -4.09
N TRP A 27 13.21 8.11 -3.88
CA TRP A 27 14.49 8.42 -4.52
C TRP A 27 14.34 8.26 -6.03
N ASP A 28 14.96 9.16 -6.79
CA ASP A 28 15.16 8.91 -8.21
C ASP A 28 16.26 7.85 -8.42
N SER A 29 16.43 7.41 -9.67
CA SER A 29 17.47 6.45 -10.05
C SER A 29 18.90 6.98 -9.84
N ALA A 30 19.07 8.29 -9.61
CA ALA A 30 20.35 8.91 -9.26
C ALA A 30 20.60 8.96 -7.74
N GLY A 31 19.67 8.47 -6.91
CA GLY A 31 19.79 8.43 -5.46
C GLY A 31 19.54 9.77 -4.77
N ALA A 32 18.93 10.74 -5.44
CA ALA A 32 18.55 12.01 -4.81
C ALA A 32 17.42 11.76 -3.78
N ILE A 33 17.71 12.02 -2.51
CA ILE A 33 16.81 11.68 -1.40
C ILE A 33 15.52 12.51 -1.45
N GLY A 34 14.38 11.88 -1.76
CA GLY A 34 13.04 12.27 -1.28
C GLY A 34 12.54 13.66 -1.70
N VAL A 35 13.24 14.35 -2.60
CA VAL A 35 12.89 15.71 -3.03
C VAL A 35 11.76 15.68 -4.04
N ILE A 36 11.71 14.67 -4.91
CA ILE A 36 10.85 14.64 -6.08
C ILE A 36 9.58 13.86 -5.77
N SER A 37 8.45 14.54 -5.91
CA SER A 37 7.12 13.93 -5.90
C SER A 37 6.92 13.23 -7.25
N HIS A 38 6.61 11.95 -7.22
CA HIS A 38 6.32 11.16 -8.42
C HIS A 38 4.81 10.98 -8.53
N PRO A 39 4.21 11.32 -9.68
CA PRO A 39 2.81 11.03 -9.91
C PRO A 39 2.62 9.51 -9.93
N VAL A 40 1.53 9.06 -9.33
CA VAL A 40 1.06 7.68 -9.40
C VAL A 40 -0.31 7.73 -10.06
N ALA A 41 -0.38 7.24 -11.29
CA ALA A 41 -1.61 7.21 -12.05
C ALA A 41 -2.67 6.34 -11.37
N VAL A 42 -3.86 6.38 -11.94
CA VAL A 42 -4.93 5.44 -11.59
C VAL A 42 -4.42 4.01 -11.73
N ALA A 43 -4.63 3.19 -10.70
CA ALA A 43 -4.28 1.78 -10.74
C ALA A 43 -4.88 1.13 -12.00
N PRO A 44 -4.13 0.27 -12.71
CA PRO A 44 -4.66 -0.40 -13.88
C PRO A 44 -5.78 -1.39 -13.47
N PRO A 45 -6.72 -1.73 -14.36
CA PRO A 45 -7.92 -2.49 -14.01
C PRO A 45 -7.63 -3.92 -13.51
N PHE A 46 -6.45 -4.46 -13.79
CA PHE A 46 -6.03 -5.79 -13.34
C PHE A 46 -5.32 -5.79 -11.98
N ALA A 47 -4.98 -4.61 -11.44
CA ALA A 47 -4.34 -4.48 -10.13
C ALA A 47 -5.38 -4.58 -9.00
N VAL A 48 -4.93 -5.04 -7.84
CA VAL A 48 -5.76 -5.30 -6.66
C VAL A 48 -6.49 -4.04 -6.19
N GLU A 49 -5.79 -2.91 -6.19
CA GLU A 49 -6.33 -1.61 -5.81
C GLU A 49 -7.55 -1.26 -6.65
N SER A 50 -7.49 -1.48 -7.96
CA SER A 50 -8.61 -1.22 -8.88
C SER A 50 -9.77 -2.17 -8.68
N VAL A 51 -9.48 -3.48 -8.56
CA VAL A 51 -10.52 -4.50 -8.40
C VAL A 51 -11.29 -4.26 -7.10
N PHE A 52 -10.59 -4.02 -6.00
CA PHE A 52 -11.22 -3.78 -4.70
C PHE A 52 -11.89 -2.41 -4.59
N MET A 53 -11.31 -1.36 -5.17
CA MET A 53 -12.00 -0.06 -5.24
C MET A 53 -13.28 -0.16 -6.06
N ALA A 54 -13.27 -0.86 -7.20
CA ALA A 54 -14.46 -1.08 -7.99
C ALA A 54 -15.51 -1.90 -7.21
N ALA A 55 -15.09 -3.00 -6.57
CA ALA A 55 -15.98 -3.86 -5.79
C ALA A 55 -16.60 -3.13 -4.58
N ALA A 56 -15.89 -2.18 -3.98
CA ALA A 56 -16.36 -1.38 -2.86
C ALA A 56 -17.21 -0.16 -3.27
N GLY A 57 -17.43 0.08 -4.58
CA GLY A 57 -18.19 1.25 -5.06
C GLY A 57 -17.37 2.55 -5.12
N ARG A 58 -16.04 2.45 -5.16
CA ARG A 58 -15.07 3.55 -5.28
C ARG A 58 -15.12 4.62 -4.16
N PRO A 59 -15.14 4.22 -2.88
CA PRO A 59 -15.10 5.17 -1.76
C PRO A 59 -13.75 5.90 -1.69
N GLU A 60 -13.65 6.93 -0.85
CA GLU A 60 -12.36 7.59 -0.59
C GLU A 60 -11.36 6.67 0.13
N VAL A 61 -11.87 5.76 0.97
CA VAL A 61 -11.09 4.68 1.58
C VAL A 61 -11.89 3.39 1.53
N ALA A 62 -11.32 2.33 0.94
CA ALA A 62 -11.91 1.00 0.94
C ALA A 62 -11.22 0.13 1.99
N TRP A 63 -12.01 -0.42 2.92
CA TRP A 63 -11.56 -1.43 3.87
C TRP A 63 -12.07 -2.80 3.42
N VAL A 64 -11.16 -3.70 3.09
CA VAL A 64 -11.49 -5.00 2.50
C VAL A 64 -10.95 -6.11 3.39
N ALA A 65 -11.84 -6.76 4.14
CA ALA A 65 -11.49 -7.98 4.87
C ALA A 65 -11.46 -9.16 3.89
N LEU A 66 -10.28 -9.75 3.66
CA LEU A 66 -10.10 -10.77 2.62
C LEU A 66 -10.89 -12.05 2.91
N ARG A 67 -11.12 -12.36 4.20
CA ARG A 67 -11.95 -13.49 4.66
C ARG A 67 -13.45 -13.34 4.41
N SER A 68 -13.91 -12.14 4.07
CA SER A 68 -15.33 -11.81 3.91
C SER A 68 -15.68 -11.41 2.48
N LEU A 69 -14.82 -11.75 1.52
CA LEU A 69 -15.03 -11.45 0.12
C LEU A 69 -16.13 -12.33 -0.50
N PRO A 70 -16.85 -11.81 -1.51
CA PRO A 70 -17.68 -12.64 -2.39
C PRO A 70 -16.89 -13.81 -2.98
N SER A 71 -17.58 -14.90 -3.33
CA SER A 71 -16.97 -16.13 -3.86
C SER A 71 -16.16 -15.90 -5.14
N SER A 72 -16.61 -14.99 -6.01
CA SER A 72 -15.90 -14.61 -7.24
C SER A 72 -14.54 -13.97 -6.94
N LEU A 73 -14.49 -13.00 -6.02
CA LEU A 73 -13.25 -12.34 -5.60
C LEU A 73 -12.35 -13.28 -4.79
N THR A 74 -12.94 -14.15 -3.97
CA THR A 74 -12.20 -15.19 -3.24
C THR A 74 -11.49 -16.13 -4.21
N THR A 75 -12.20 -16.61 -5.24
CA THR A 75 -11.64 -17.45 -6.30
C THR A 75 -10.58 -16.69 -7.10
N TRP A 76 -10.85 -15.43 -7.43
CA TRP A 76 -9.89 -14.57 -8.10
C TRP A 76 -8.62 -14.41 -7.26
N LEU A 77 -8.66 -14.36 -5.93
CA LEU A 77 -7.46 -14.28 -5.10
C LEU A 77 -6.74 -15.63 -4.85
N ASN A 78 -7.18 -16.74 -5.46
CA ASN A 78 -6.47 -18.03 -5.34
C ASN A 78 -5.17 -18.09 -6.16
N LEU A 79 -4.87 -17.05 -6.93
CA LEU A 79 -3.66 -16.92 -7.71
C LEU A 79 -3.00 -15.58 -7.34
N PRO A 80 -1.67 -15.46 -7.45
CA PRO A 80 -0.98 -14.21 -7.23
C PRO A 80 -1.59 -13.07 -8.06
N ARG A 81 -1.65 -11.88 -7.46
CA ARG A 81 -2.20 -10.68 -8.10
C ARG A 81 -1.20 -9.56 -8.10
N PHE A 82 -1.33 -8.75 -9.15
CA PHE A 82 -0.55 -7.55 -9.27
C PHE A 82 -1.00 -6.52 -8.24
N VAL A 83 -0.03 -6.01 -7.49
CA VAL A 83 -0.15 -4.86 -6.59
C VAL A 83 0.90 -3.85 -6.98
N ARG A 84 0.70 -2.57 -6.64
CA ARG A 84 1.77 -1.57 -6.74
C ARG A 84 2.52 -1.44 -5.44
N GLU A 85 3.82 -1.68 -5.49
CA GLU A 85 4.72 -1.48 -4.36
C GLU A 85 5.63 -0.29 -4.62
N LEU A 86 5.29 0.83 -3.98
CA LEU A 86 6.16 2.00 -3.92
C LEU A 86 7.29 1.71 -2.94
N THR A 87 8.49 1.52 -3.47
CA THR A 87 9.70 1.31 -2.67
C THR A 87 10.39 2.64 -2.34
N ALA A 88 11.56 2.58 -1.70
CA ALA A 88 12.39 3.77 -1.49
C ALA A 88 12.87 4.40 -2.80
N VAL A 89 12.89 3.67 -3.93
CA VAL A 89 13.31 4.15 -5.25
C VAL A 89 12.12 4.10 -6.21
N TYR A 90 11.92 5.17 -6.98
CA TYR A 90 10.94 5.23 -8.06
C TYR A 90 11.62 4.96 -9.39
N ALA A 91 11.36 3.78 -9.96
CA ALA A 91 11.91 3.37 -11.24
C ALA A 91 10.89 3.46 -12.40
N GLY A 92 9.71 4.05 -12.14
CA GLY A 92 8.60 4.13 -13.10
C GLY A 92 7.47 3.17 -12.76
N GLU A 93 6.25 3.46 -13.27
CA GLU A 93 5.04 2.72 -12.88
C GLU A 93 5.07 1.23 -13.28
N ASP A 94 5.69 0.91 -14.41
CA ASP A 94 5.82 -0.47 -14.88
C ASP A 94 6.62 -1.33 -13.90
N GLU A 95 7.62 -0.74 -13.23
CA GLU A 95 8.46 -1.42 -12.24
C GLU A 95 7.81 -1.49 -10.85
N LEU A 96 6.73 -0.75 -10.60
CA LEU A 96 5.98 -0.83 -9.33
C LEU A 96 5.11 -2.09 -9.24
N MET A 97 4.82 -2.72 -10.37
CA MET A 97 3.91 -3.86 -10.45
C MET A 97 4.59 -5.14 -9.99
N THR A 98 4.12 -5.70 -8.88
CA THR A 98 4.63 -6.97 -8.36
C THR A 98 3.51 -7.96 -8.10
N LEU A 99 3.80 -9.25 -8.30
CA LEU A 99 2.87 -10.34 -8.02
C LEU A 99 2.96 -10.74 -6.55
N ARG A 100 1.82 -10.69 -5.84
CA ARG A 100 1.71 -11.12 -4.44
C ARG A 100 0.60 -12.14 -4.27
N ASP A 101 0.86 -13.15 -3.44
CA ASP A 101 -0.20 -13.98 -2.86
C ASP A 101 -0.78 -13.24 -1.64
N LEU A 102 -1.86 -12.51 -1.86
CA LEU A 102 -2.47 -11.68 -0.82
C LEU A 102 -3.22 -12.51 0.24
N ARG A 103 -3.72 -13.70 -0.10
CA ARG A 103 -4.48 -14.52 0.85
C ARG A 103 -3.57 -15.17 1.87
N GLU A 104 -2.36 -15.52 1.47
CA GLU A 104 -1.35 -16.04 2.39
C GLU A 104 -0.76 -14.93 3.25
N ALA A 105 -0.53 -13.74 2.66
CA ALA A 105 0.20 -12.66 3.32
C ALA A 105 -0.65 -11.76 4.24
N LEU A 106 -1.95 -11.58 3.96
CA LEU A 106 -2.78 -10.55 4.60
C LEU A 106 -4.15 -11.07 5.03
N ASP A 107 -4.69 -10.45 6.08
CA ASP A 107 -6.07 -10.64 6.53
C ASP A 107 -7.01 -9.57 5.96
N ALA A 108 -6.46 -8.36 5.72
CA ALA A 108 -7.21 -7.23 5.19
C ALA A 108 -6.33 -6.32 4.33
N VAL A 109 -7.01 -5.53 3.52
CA VAL A 109 -6.43 -4.53 2.65
C VAL A 109 -7.16 -3.20 2.86
N VAL A 110 -6.41 -2.12 2.99
CA VAL A 110 -6.91 -0.74 3.03
C VAL A 110 -6.41 -0.03 1.77
N ILE A 111 -7.33 0.53 0.99
CA ILE A 111 -6.98 1.29 -0.21
C ILE A 111 -7.42 2.73 -0.01
N VAL A 112 -6.47 3.65 -0.06
CA VAL A 112 -6.73 5.09 -0.08
C VAL A 112 -6.87 5.52 -1.54
N LYS A 113 -7.99 6.17 -1.88
CA LYS A 113 -8.29 6.56 -3.26
C LYS A 113 -7.27 7.54 -3.82
N LEU A 114 -7.01 8.60 -3.07
CA LEU A 114 -6.11 9.68 -3.45
C LEU A 114 -5.09 9.86 -2.32
N GLY A 115 -3.85 9.45 -2.57
CA GLY A 115 -2.75 9.79 -1.69
C GLY A 115 -2.05 11.06 -2.14
N HIS A 116 -1.47 11.76 -1.17
CA HIS A 116 -0.65 12.93 -1.42
C HIS A 116 0.68 12.71 -0.72
N ASP A 117 1.78 13.06 -1.38
CA ASP A 117 3.05 13.19 -0.69
C ASP A 117 2.93 14.31 0.36
N SER A 118 3.24 14.00 1.61
CA SER A 118 3.29 15.02 2.66
C SER A 118 4.60 15.82 2.57
N SER A 119 4.56 17.02 3.16
CA SER A 119 5.48 18.17 3.04
C SER A 119 6.97 17.84 2.94
N PRO A 120 7.77 18.67 2.24
CA PRO A 120 9.17 18.37 1.91
C PRO A 120 9.99 18.04 3.15
N THR A 121 10.81 16.99 3.06
CA THR A 121 12.03 16.91 3.88
C THR A 121 12.76 18.21 3.65
N ALA A 122 13.13 18.94 4.70
CA ALA A 122 13.82 20.21 4.53
C ALA A 122 15.02 19.98 3.58
N THR A 123 14.95 20.54 2.37
CA THR A 123 16.08 20.64 1.44
C THR A 123 17.16 21.58 1.97
N GLY A 124 17.01 22.04 3.22
CA GLY A 124 17.93 22.92 3.91
C GLY A 124 19.30 22.26 3.97
N VAL A 125 20.16 22.65 3.03
CA VAL A 125 21.58 22.81 3.28
C VAL A 125 21.68 23.53 4.64
N ARG A 126 21.97 22.77 5.70
CA ARG A 126 22.34 23.37 6.98
C ARG A 126 23.74 23.92 6.79
N VAL A 127 23.85 25.17 6.34
CA VAL A 127 25.12 25.90 6.45
C VAL A 127 25.27 26.27 7.92
N ALA A 128 26.37 25.84 8.55
CA ALA A 128 26.68 26.26 9.91
C ALA A 128 26.75 27.79 9.96
N LYS A 129 26.13 28.42 10.98
CA LYS A 129 26.33 29.85 11.23
C LYS A 129 27.83 30.07 11.49
N PRO A 130 28.52 30.97 10.76
CA PRO A 130 29.85 31.36 11.15
C PRO A 130 29.79 31.97 12.56
N SER A 131 30.70 31.50 13.40
CA SER A 131 30.91 31.93 14.79
C SER A 131 31.20 33.42 14.89
#